data_AF-A0A0C2H1X9-F1
#
_entry.id   AF-A0A0C2H1X9-F1
#
_cell.length_a   1.000
_cell.length_b   1.000
_cell.length_c   1.000
_cell.angle_alpha   90.00
_cell.angle_beta   90.00
_cell.angle_gamma   90.00
#
_symmetry.space_group_name_H-M   'P 1'
#
loop_
_entity.id
_entity.type
_entity.pdbx_description
1 polymer ?
#
loop_
_entity_poly.entity_id
_entity_poly.type
_entity_poly.pdbx_seq_one_letter_code
_entity_poly.pdbx_strand_id
1 'polypeptide(L)'
;MAELLPPRGPKRFLCTVRWLGQREPEVQCGSDSISLLFNSRNPFTGKVFVKGFVSDSECVMMGDNKNSHRFTVKHDSCGVRRQREVNGVVIISTVIVSFHS
;
A
#
# COMPACT_ATOMS: atom_id res chain seq x y z
N MET A 1 14.98 -17.13 -31.47
CA MET A 1 13.91 -16.23 -31.00
C MET A 1 13.24 -16.97 -29.84
N ALA A 2 13.54 -16.59 -28.60
CA ALA A 2 12.94 -17.25 -27.43
C ALA A 2 11.68 -16.48 -27.05
N GLU A 3 10.52 -17.04 -27.38
CA GLU A 3 9.23 -16.56 -26.88
C GLU A 3 9.17 -16.83 -25.37
N LEU A 4 9.18 -15.76 -24.59
CA LEU A 4 8.84 -15.79 -23.18
C LEU A 4 7.32 -15.96 -23.09
N LEU A 5 6.86 -17.20 -22.91
CA LEU A 5 5.47 -17.47 -22.55
C LEU A 5 5.10 -16.66 -21.30
N PRO A 6 3.94 -15.96 -21.29
CA PRO A 6 3.49 -15.27 -20.10
C PRO A 6 3.22 -16.29 -18.98
N PRO A 7 3.62 -16.02 -17.72
CA PRO A 7 3.35 -16.94 -16.63
C PRO A 7 1.84 -17.07 -16.43
N ARG A 8 1.29 -18.24 -16.80
CA ARG A 8 -0.07 -18.66 -16.50
C ARG A 8 -0.12 -19.12 -15.04
N GLY A 9 -0.45 -18.20 -14.15
CA GLY A 9 -0.71 -18.48 -12.73
C GLY A 9 -0.96 -17.18 -11.98
N PRO A 10 -1.72 -17.19 -10.87
CA PRO A 10 -1.85 -16.00 -10.03
C PRO A 10 -0.46 -15.64 -9.53
N LYS A 11 0.12 -14.54 -10.06
CA LYS A 11 1.39 -14.01 -9.56
C LYS A 11 1.18 -13.70 -8.09
N ARG A 12 1.73 -14.53 -7.20
CA ARG A 12 1.81 -14.20 -5.78
C ARG A 12 2.80 -13.06 -5.67
N PHE A 13 2.31 -11.84 -5.72
CA PHE A 13 3.11 -10.66 -5.38
C PHE A 13 3.47 -10.79 -3.91
N LEU A 14 4.74 -11.03 -3.63
CA LEU A 14 5.23 -11.11 -2.27
C LEU A 14 5.25 -9.68 -1.71
N CYS A 15 4.27 -9.36 -0.88
CA CYS A 15 4.19 -8.06 -0.23
C CYS A 15 4.77 -8.14 1.16
N THR A 16 5.98 -7.60 1.30
CA THR A 16 6.64 -7.48 2.59
C THR A 16 6.19 -6.18 3.25
N VAL A 17 5.45 -6.30 4.35
CA VAL A 17 5.02 -5.17 5.16
C VAL A 17 6.05 -4.95 6.25
N ARG A 18 6.61 -3.75 6.32
CA ARG A 18 7.42 -3.33 7.47
C ARG A 18 6.59 -2.38 8.32
N TRP A 19 5.91 -2.93 9.32
CA TRP A 19 5.10 -2.16 10.26
C TRP A 19 5.88 -1.86 11.54
N LEU A 20 5.68 -0.67 12.11
CA LEU A 20 6.35 -0.22 13.34
C LEU A 20 5.40 -0.13 14.55
N GLY A 21 4.12 -0.47 14.37
CA GLY A 21 3.12 -0.47 15.45
C GLY A 21 2.91 -1.86 16.07
N GLN A 22 2.13 -1.91 17.16
CA GLN A 22 1.89 -3.15 17.91
C GLN A 22 1.05 -4.20 17.17
N ARG A 23 0.12 -3.78 16.30
CA ARG A 23 -0.74 -4.68 15.53
C ARG A 23 -0.54 -4.43 14.05
N GLU A 24 -0.13 -5.46 13.33
CA GLU A 24 0.08 -5.39 11.90
C GLU A 24 -1.26 -5.19 11.16
N PRO A 25 -1.31 -4.29 10.18
CA PRO A 25 -2.45 -4.13 9.29
C PRO A 25 -2.48 -5.26 8.24
N GLU A 26 -3.66 -5.52 7.69
CA GLU A 26 -3.77 -6.41 6.54
C GLU A 26 -3.38 -5.65 5.28
N VAL A 27 -2.55 -6.28 4.44
CA VAL A 27 -2.14 -5.70 3.15
C VAL A 27 -2.54 -6.63 2.02
N GLN A 28 -3.29 -6.07 1.07
CA GLN A 28 -3.75 -6.75 -0.13
C GLN A 28 -3.00 -6.19 -1.33
N CYS A 29 -2.32 -7.07 -2.08
CA CYS A 29 -1.59 -6.69 -3.27
C CYS A 29 -2.31 -7.18 -4.51
N GLY A 30 -2.96 -6.24 -5.18
CA GLY A 30 -3.62 -6.45 -6.46
C GLY A 30 -2.63 -6.39 -7.63
N SER A 31 -3.15 -6.56 -8.84
CA SER A 31 -2.36 -6.44 -10.06
C SER A 31 -1.89 -5.01 -10.35
N ASP A 32 -2.65 -4.02 -9.90
CA ASP A 32 -2.49 -2.60 -10.21
C ASP A 32 -2.39 -1.68 -8.98
N SER A 33 -2.56 -2.24 -7.78
CA SER A 33 -2.68 -1.46 -6.55
C SER A 33 -2.29 -2.25 -5.30
N ILE A 34 -1.92 -1.50 -4.26
CA ILE A 34 -1.68 -1.99 -2.89
C ILE A 34 -2.76 -1.39 -2.00
N SER A 35 -3.49 -2.23 -1.26
CA SER A 35 -4.47 -1.79 -0.28
C SER A 35 -4.03 -2.13 1.13
N LEU A 36 -4.01 -1.12 2.00
CA LEU A 36 -3.81 -1.23 3.44
C LEU A 36 -5.17 -1.23 4.13
N LEU A 37 -5.47 -2.28 4.89
CA LEU A 37 -6.65 -2.38 5.71
C LEU A 37 -6.21 -2.42 7.17
N PHE A 38 -6.72 -1.49 7.98
CA PHE A 38 -6.37 -1.44 9.39
C PHE A 38 -7.57 -1.11 10.26
N ASN A 39 -7.51 -1.59 11.50
CA ASN A 39 -8.49 -1.28 12.53
C ASN A 39 -7.81 -0.54 13.67
N SER A 40 -8.35 0.63 14.01
CA SER A 40 -7.95 1.40 15.19
C SER A 40 -8.78 1.02 16.41
N ARG A 41 -8.20 1.15 17.60
CA ARG A 41 -8.91 0.90 18.87
C ARG A 41 -10.04 1.91 19.12
N ASN A 42 -9.77 3.17 18.81
CA ASN A 42 -10.71 4.28 18.89
C ASN A 42 -11.02 4.80 17.49
N PRO A 43 -12.13 5.54 17.29
CA PRO A 43 -12.41 6.24 16.05
C PRO A 43 -11.19 7.02 15.54
N PHE A 44 -10.84 6.79 14.27
CA PHE A 44 -9.66 7.41 13.65
C PHE A 44 -10.07 8.70 12.93
N THR A 45 -9.46 9.80 13.35
CA THR A 45 -9.66 11.16 12.81
C THR A 45 -8.36 11.77 12.28
N GLY A 46 -7.30 10.98 12.23
CA GLY A 46 -6.01 11.41 11.71
C GLY A 46 -5.95 11.35 10.18
N LYS A 47 -4.75 11.19 9.64
CA LYS A 47 -4.52 11.09 8.19
C LYS A 47 -3.64 9.91 7.82
N VAL A 48 -3.95 9.30 6.69
CA VAL A 48 -3.14 8.26 6.06
C VAL A 48 -2.59 8.83 4.77
N PHE A 49 -1.29 8.69 4.53
CA PHE A 49 -0.67 9.26 3.34
C PHE A 49 0.58 8.50 2.89
N VAL A 50 0.93 8.63 1.62
CA VAL A 50 2.19 8.09 1.10
C VAL A 50 3.34 9.06 1.42
N LYS A 51 4.44 8.53 1.95
CA LYS A 51 5.62 9.31 2.34
C LYS A 51 6.13 10.13 1.15
N GLY A 52 6.21 11.45 1.33
CA GLY A 52 6.66 12.40 0.30
C GLY A 52 5.56 12.92 -0.64
N PHE A 53 4.32 12.42 -0.50
CA PHE A 53 3.18 12.78 -1.37
C PHE A 53 1.98 13.32 -0.58
N VAL A 54 2.21 13.90 0.61
CA VAL A 54 1.13 14.42 1.48
C VAL A 54 0.41 15.65 0.90
N SER A 55 1.02 16.34 -0.07
CA SER A 55 0.41 17.48 -0.76
C SER A 55 -0.52 17.08 -1.90
N ASP A 56 -0.48 15.81 -2.32
CA ASP A 56 -1.33 15.27 -3.38
C ASP A 56 -2.57 14.63 -2.75
N SER A 57 -3.75 15.17 -3.04
CA SER A 57 -5.01 14.69 -2.47
C SER A 57 -5.32 13.25 -2.86
N GLU A 58 -4.82 12.74 -3.98
CA GLU A 58 -5.02 11.33 -4.36
C GLU A 58 -4.17 10.36 -3.51
N CYS A 59 -3.14 10.88 -2.83
CA CYS A 59 -2.21 10.14 -2.01
C CYS A 59 -2.46 10.29 -0.51
N VAL A 60 -3.61 10.88 -0.14
CA VAL A 60 -4.01 11.18 1.23
C VAL A 60 -5.44 10.71 1.47
N MET A 61 -5.69 10.18 2.66
CA MET A 61 -7.02 9.87 3.17
C MET A 61 -7.17 10.45 4.57
N MET A 62 -8.24 11.20 4.79
CA MET A 62 -8.60 11.67 6.13
C MET A 62 -9.45 10.61 6.84
N GLY A 63 -9.25 10.47 8.14
CA GLY A 63 -10.07 9.61 8.98
C GLY A 63 -11.52 10.12 9.04
N ASP A 64 -12.47 9.19 8.94
CA ASP A 64 -13.91 9.47 8.92
C ASP A 64 -14.61 9.16 10.25
N ASN A 65 -13.86 9.14 11.35
CA ASN A 65 -14.35 8.80 12.70
C ASN A 65 -14.92 7.38 12.81
N LYS A 66 -14.48 6.45 11.96
CA LYS A 66 -14.72 5.01 12.12
C LYS A 66 -13.48 4.30 12.66
N ASN A 67 -13.63 3.03 12.98
CA ASN A 67 -12.52 2.18 13.44
C ASN A 67 -11.85 1.40 12.31
N SER A 68 -12.54 1.13 11.20
CA SER A 68 -12.05 0.32 10.09
C SER A 68 -11.82 1.16 8.86
N HIS A 69 -10.63 1.06 8.28
CA HIS A 69 -10.18 1.92 7.20
C HIS A 69 -9.51 1.10 6.11
N ARG A 70 -9.69 1.54 4.86
CA ARG A 70 -9.00 1.03 3.69
C ARG A 70 -8.34 2.18 2.96
N PHE A 71 -7.04 2.08 2.75
CA PHE A 71 -6.27 3.01 1.96
C PHE A 71 -5.64 2.28 0.78
N THR A 72 -5.89 2.75 -0.45
CA THR A 72 -5.41 2.10 -1.67
C THR A 72 -4.49 3.03 -2.43
N VAL A 73 -3.32 2.52 -2.81
CA VAL A 73 -2.31 3.23 -3.62
C VAL A 73 -2.14 2.48 -4.93
N LYS A 74 -2.25 3.18 -6.06
CA LYS A 74 -2.02 2.58 -7.38
C LYS A 74 -0.53 2.41 -7.65
N HIS A 75 -0.16 1.42 -8.44
CA HIS A 75 1.23 1.12 -8.78
C HIS A 75 1.90 2.17 -9.68
N ASP A 76 1.14 3.12 -10.21
CA ASP A 76 1.56 4.18 -11.14
C ASP A 76 1.42 5.59 -10.55
N SER A 77 1.02 5.72 -9.27
CA SER A 77 0.85 7.00 -8.58
C SER A 77 1.62 7.07 -7.26
N CYS A 78 1.59 8.24 -6.60
CA CYS A 78 2.11 8.45 -5.24
C CYS A 78 3.57 8.02 -5.00
N GLY A 79 4.39 8.01 -6.05
CA GLY A 79 5.80 7.62 -5.98
C GLY A 79 6.04 6.15 -5.62
N VAL A 80 5.07 5.27 -5.89
CA VAL A 80 5.27 3.82 -5.79
C VAL A 80 6.43 3.40 -6.67
N ARG A 81 7.41 2.71 -6.09
CA ARG A 81 8.64 2.31 -6.78
C ARG A 81 8.54 0.87 -7.24
N ARG A 82 9.02 0.60 -8.45
CA ARG A 82 9.18 -0.77 -8.97
C ARG A 82 10.66 -1.09 -9.09
N GLN A 83 11.08 -2.17 -8.45
CA GLN A 83 12.46 -2.68 -8.53
C GLN A 83 12.45 -4.02 -9.25
N ARG A 84 13.27 -4.15 -10.29
CA ARG A 84 13.43 -5.40 -11.01
C ARG A 84 14.38 -6.30 -10.24
N GLU A 85 13.95 -7.53 -9.98
CA GLU A 85 14.78 -8.58 -9.41
C GLU A 85 14.97 -9.71 -10.42
N VAL A 86 15.93 -10.61 -10.15
CA VAL A 86 16.25 -11.75 -11.02
C VAL A 86 15.02 -12.59 -11.34
N ASN A 87 14.12 -12.77 -10.36
CA ASN A 87 12.94 -13.63 -10.46
C ASN A 87 11.60 -12.87 -10.40
N GLY A 88 11.60 -11.54 -10.54
CA GLY A 88 10.35 -10.79 -10.41
C GLY A 88 10.48 -9.28 -10.38
N VAL A 89 9.44 -8.65 -9.86
CA VAL A 89 9.38 -7.21 -9.62
C VAL A 89 8.90 -7.01 -8.20
N VAL A 90 9.64 -6.20 -7.44
CA VAL A 90 9.25 -5.74 -6.11
C VAL A 90 8.59 -4.38 -6.25
N ILE A 91 7.40 -4.24 -5.69
CA ILE A 91 6.67 -2.98 -5.63
C ILE A 91 6.80 -2.43 -4.21
N ILE A 92 7.25 -1.18 -4.07
CA ILE A 92 7.55 -0.56 -2.78
C ILE A 92 6.76 0.73 -2.63
N SER A 93 6.00 0.82 -1.55
CA SER A 93 5.33 2.04 -1.09
C SER A 93 5.54 2.21 0.41
N THR A 94 5.65 3.44 0.88
CA THR A 94 5.72 3.75 2.32
C THR A 94 4.48 4.54 2.71
N VAL A 95 3.53 3.89 3.36
CA VAL A 95 2.31 4.51 3.87
C VAL A 95 2.51 4.88 5.34
N ILE A 96 2.13 6.10 5.70
CA ILE A 96 2.17 6.62 7.06
C ILE A 96 0.73 6.77 7.55
N VAL A 97 0.41 6.14 8.69
CA VAL A 97 -0.84 6.34 9.42
C VAL A 97 -0.55 7.28 10.59
N SER A 98 -0.94 8.54 10.45
CA SER A 98 -0.79 9.57 11.49
C SER A 98 -2.06 9.66 12.31
N PHE A 99 -1.95 9.53 13.64
CA PHE A 99 -3.06 9.79 14.58
C PHE A 99 -3.20 11.27 14.93
N HIS A 100 -2.28 12.12 14.46
CA HIS A 100 -2.42 13.56 14.47
C HIS A 100 -2.98 14.01 13.12
N SER A 101 -3.98 14.89 13.15
CA SER A 101 -4.54 15.58 11.98
C SER A 101 -3.52 16.56 11.42
#